data_AF-A0A6C1EEF7-F1
#
_entry.id   AF-A0A6C1EEF7-F1
#
_cell.length_a   1.000
_cell.length_b   1.000
_cell.length_c   1.000
_cell.angle_alpha   90.00
_cell.angle_beta   90.00
_cell.angle_gamma   90.00
#
_symmetry.space_group_name_H-M   'P 1'
#
loop_
_entity.id
_entity.type
_entity.pdbx_description
1 polymer ?
#
loop_
_entity_poly.entity_id
_entity_poly.type
_entity_poly.pdbx_seq_one_letter_code
_entity_poly.pdbx_strand_id
1 'polypeptide(L)'
;MTVNQKRKQTTIEDFFGAKKTATGTPSKKAKTSATFTSVTKDAVTKIETKDVVKEATASKDLVNSDVKGDFSGHLSTNLRDLLSLEINTIDDSWFPHLMDEFKKPYFVKLKQFVTKEQTDHTVFPPPNDIYSWSRLTPFNKVKVVVIGQDPYHNHNQAHGLAFSVKPPTPAPPSLKNIYKELKQEYPDFVQDNKVGDLTHWASQGVLLLNTSLSVRAQCKLTF
;
A
#
# COMPACT_ATOMS: atom_id res chain seq x y z
N MET A 1 27.90 33.98 -11.84
CA MET A 1 26.85 34.63 -11.03
C MET A 1 25.92 33.56 -10.49
N THR A 2 25.57 33.60 -9.20
CA THR A 2 24.85 32.52 -8.52
C THR A 2 23.36 32.81 -8.46
N VAL A 3 22.51 31.93 -8.99
CA VAL A 3 21.05 32.03 -8.88
C VAL A 3 20.55 31.00 -7.88
N ASN A 4 20.02 31.46 -6.75
CA ASN A 4 19.61 30.62 -5.62
C ASN A 4 18.06 30.62 -5.51
N GLN A 5 17.40 29.66 -6.15
CA GLN A 5 15.95 29.52 -6.09
C GLN A 5 15.52 28.63 -4.90
N LYS A 6 15.13 29.27 -3.80
CA LYS A 6 14.42 28.60 -2.69
C LYS A 6 13.08 28.04 -3.18
N ARG A 7 12.97 26.71 -3.31
CA ARG A 7 11.67 26.03 -3.39
C ARG A 7 10.92 26.25 -2.07
N LYS A 8 9.66 26.69 -2.15
CA LYS A 8 8.75 26.66 -1.00
C LYS A 8 8.24 25.23 -0.82
N GLN A 9 8.27 24.71 0.40
CA GLN A 9 7.47 23.54 0.78
C GLN A 9 6.08 24.04 1.19
N THR A 10 5.03 23.42 0.66
CA THR A 10 3.69 23.41 1.25
C THR A 10 3.59 22.20 2.19
N THR A 11 2.84 22.33 3.28
CA THR A 11 2.70 21.27 4.29
C THR A 11 1.36 20.53 4.13
N ILE A 12 1.22 19.38 4.79
CA ILE A 12 -0.02 18.58 4.79
C ILE A 12 -1.23 19.39 5.30
N GLU A 13 -0.99 20.43 6.10
CA GLU A 13 -2.00 21.34 6.63
C GLU A 13 -2.70 22.16 5.53
N ASP A 14 -2.00 22.50 4.44
CA ASP A 14 -2.60 23.17 3.26
C ASP A 14 -3.68 22.30 2.58
N PHE A 15 -3.64 20.98 2.79
CA PHE A 15 -4.60 20.01 2.23
C PHE A 15 -5.86 19.83 3.09
N PHE A 16 -5.85 20.30 4.36
CA PHE A 16 -6.93 20.12 5.33
C PHE A 16 -7.24 21.43 6.12
N GLY A 17 -7.02 22.59 5.52
CA GLY A 17 -7.27 23.91 6.11
C GLY A 17 -8.76 24.30 6.18
N ALA A 18 -9.22 24.77 7.34
CA ALA A 18 -10.64 25.04 7.60
C ALA A 18 -11.13 26.45 7.19
N LYS A 19 -12.45 26.55 6.97
CA LYS A 19 -13.22 27.78 6.70
C LYS A 19 -12.93 28.91 7.71
N LYS A 20 -12.72 30.14 7.23
CA LYS A 20 -12.92 31.39 8.00
C LYS A 20 -13.65 32.45 7.17
N THR A 21 -14.39 33.31 7.85
CA THR A 21 -15.24 34.38 7.29
C THR A 21 -14.63 35.76 7.48
N ALA A 22 -14.67 36.62 6.46
CA ALA A 22 -14.47 38.06 6.59
C ALA A 22 -15.19 38.82 5.46
N THR A 23 -15.61 40.05 5.75
CA THR A 23 -16.44 40.94 4.90
C THR A 23 -15.62 41.88 4.00
N GLY A 24 -16.11 42.22 2.80
CA GLY A 24 -15.55 43.33 1.99
C GLY A 24 -16.23 43.57 0.64
N THR A 25 -16.60 44.82 0.36
CA THR A 25 -17.25 45.34 -0.88
C THR A 25 -17.02 46.88 -0.92
N PRO A 26 -17.27 47.64 -2.02
CA PRO A 26 -17.78 47.25 -3.36
C PRO A 26 -17.10 47.91 -4.60
N SER A 27 -17.36 47.40 -5.82
CA SER A 27 -18.01 48.17 -6.93
C SER A 27 -17.95 47.52 -8.34
N LYS A 28 -19.13 47.46 -9.02
CA LYS A 28 -19.42 47.78 -10.46
C LYS A 28 -18.52 47.18 -11.57
N LYS A 29 -18.96 46.59 -12.71
CA LYS A 29 -20.24 46.22 -13.41
C LYS A 29 -19.84 45.08 -14.40
N ALA A 30 -20.68 44.30 -15.11
CA ALA A 30 -22.07 44.44 -15.59
C ALA A 30 -22.83 43.08 -15.70
N LYS A 31 -23.96 43.05 -16.45
CA LYS A 31 -24.94 41.94 -16.66
C LYS A 31 -24.38 40.84 -17.61
N THR A 32 -24.90 39.61 -17.75
CA THR A 32 -26.29 39.06 -17.82
C THR A 32 -26.39 37.66 -17.18
N SER A 33 -27.45 37.29 -16.43
CA SER A 33 -28.77 36.77 -16.89
C SER A 33 -28.67 35.54 -17.82
N ALA A 34 -29.23 34.35 -17.55
CA ALA A 34 -29.98 33.79 -16.39
C ALA A 34 -29.70 32.25 -16.35
N THR A 35 -30.31 31.33 -15.57
CA THR A 35 -31.56 31.24 -14.78
C THR A 35 -31.36 30.24 -13.62
N PHE A 36 -32.31 30.10 -12.69
CA PHE A 36 -32.31 29.07 -11.62
C PHE A 36 -33.65 28.32 -11.57
N THR A 37 -33.64 26.99 -11.48
CA THR A 37 -34.83 26.17 -11.17
C THR A 37 -34.45 25.07 -10.20
N SER A 38 -35.10 25.01 -9.03
CA SER A 38 -34.85 24.01 -7.99
C SER A 38 -35.78 22.80 -8.15
N VAL A 39 -35.22 21.58 -8.06
CA VAL A 39 -35.97 20.34 -7.80
C VAL A 39 -35.40 19.69 -6.52
N THR A 40 -36.18 18.78 -5.93
CA THR A 40 -36.24 18.56 -4.48
C THR A 40 -35.31 17.48 -3.92
N LYS A 41 -35.44 17.27 -2.60
CA LYS A 41 -34.72 16.30 -1.78
C LYS A 41 -35.07 14.83 -2.13
N ASP A 42 -34.42 13.96 -1.35
CA ASP A 42 -34.68 12.54 -1.14
C ASP A 42 -34.04 11.60 -2.19
N ALA A 43 -33.33 10.52 -1.82
CA ALA A 43 -33.06 9.97 -0.48
C ALA A 43 -31.59 9.53 -0.33
N VAL A 44 -31.03 9.69 0.88
CA VAL A 44 -29.79 9.04 1.31
C VAL A 44 -30.06 8.34 2.64
N THR A 45 -30.16 7.01 2.60
CA THR A 45 -30.48 6.21 3.78
C THR A 45 -29.32 6.19 4.76
N LYS A 46 -29.60 6.49 6.03
CA LYS A 46 -28.66 6.30 7.15
C LYS A 46 -28.16 4.86 7.18
N ILE A 47 -26.85 4.68 7.33
CA ILE A 47 -26.29 3.53 8.04
C ILE A 47 -25.82 4.07 9.39
N GLU A 48 -26.52 3.71 10.46
CA GLU A 48 -26.19 4.19 11.81
C GLU A 48 -25.09 3.32 12.42
N THR A 49 -23.99 3.95 12.82
CA THR A 49 -22.89 3.28 13.54
C THR A 49 -23.18 3.23 15.03
N LYS A 50 -23.56 2.06 15.54
CA LYS A 50 -23.53 1.72 16.97
C LYS A 50 -23.07 0.28 17.16
N ASP A 51 -22.24 0.11 18.19
CA ASP A 51 -21.80 -1.15 18.79
C ASP A 51 -20.99 -2.09 17.84
N VAL A 52 -19.99 -2.86 18.27
CA VAL A 52 -19.47 -3.15 19.61
C VAL A 52 -17.93 -2.95 19.61
N VAL A 53 -17.37 -2.43 20.70
CA VAL A 53 -15.96 -2.69 21.06
C VAL A 53 -15.93 -3.24 22.48
N LYS A 54 -15.35 -4.43 22.65
CA LYS A 54 -14.81 -4.89 23.94
C LYS A 54 -13.32 -5.14 23.75
N GLU A 55 -12.54 -4.46 24.56
CA GLU A 55 -11.09 -4.53 24.57
C GLU A 55 -10.64 -5.86 25.20
N ALA A 56 -9.68 -6.56 24.57
CA ALA A 56 -9.15 -7.84 25.03
C ALA A 56 -7.62 -7.77 25.02
N THR A 57 -6.99 -8.11 26.15
CA THR A 57 -5.55 -7.91 26.36
C THR A 57 -4.72 -9.01 25.68
N ALA A 58 -3.64 -8.64 25.01
CA ALA A 58 -2.78 -9.58 24.30
C ALA A 58 -1.89 -10.42 25.24
N SER A 59 -1.82 -11.74 25.02
CA SER A 59 -0.65 -12.57 25.36
C SER A 59 -0.68 -13.97 24.72
N LYS A 60 0.36 -14.23 23.90
CA LYS A 60 1.06 -15.51 23.69
C LYS A 60 0.38 -16.67 22.94
N ASP A 61 1.16 -17.20 21.99
CA ASP A 61 1.29 -18.61 21.62
C ASP A 61 0.01 -19.38 21.18
N LEU A 62 -0.60 -18.92 20.08
CA LEU A 62 -1.66 -19.64 19.36
C LEU A 62 -1.23 -20.03 17.94
N VAL A 63 -0.60 -21.21 17.80
CA VAL A 63 -0.35 -21.86 16.50
C VAL A 63 -1.14 -23.17 16.42
N ASN A 64 -2.44 -23.12 16.76
CA ASN A 64 -3.43 -24.14 16.37
C ASN A 64 -4.89 -23.66 16.49
N SER A 65 -5.19 -22.49 15.92
CA SER A 65 -6.56 -21.98 15.77
C SER A 65 -6.74 -21.40 14.37
N ASP A 66 -7.87 -21.67 13.71
CA ASP A 66 -8.16 -21.15 12.37
C ASP A 66 -8.61 -19.69 12.42
N VAL A 67 -7.67 -18.80 12.76
CA VAL A 67 -7.92 -17.35 12.91
C VAL A 67 -8.48 -16.75 11.61
N LYS A 68 -8.13 -17.32 10.45
CA LYS A 68 -8.66 -16.91 9.14
C LYS A 68 -10.09 -17.37 8.93
N GLY A 69 -10.42 -18.62 9.24
CA GLY A 69 -11.76 -19.17 9.26
C GLY A 69 -12.67 -18.36 10.16
N ASP A 70 -12.28 -18.20 11.43
CA ASP A 70 -12.99 -17.41 12.45
C ASP A 70 -13.21 -15.96 11.97
N PHE A 71 -12.14 -15.28 11.52
CA PHE A 71 -12.25 -13.93 10.96
C PHE A 71 -13.23 -13.87 9.79
N SER A 72 -13.13 -14.79 8.83
CA SER A 72 -14.00 -14.85 7.65
C SER A 72 -15.46 -15.18 7.96
N GLY A 73 -15.74 -15.81 9.11
CA GLY A 73 -17.09 -16.10 9.60
C GLY A 73 -17.76 -14.91 10.30
N HIS A 74 -16.97 -13.98 10.84
CA HIS A 74 -17.45 -12.75 11.48
C HIS A 74 -17.61 -11.56 10.51
N LEU A 75 -17.24 -11.71 9.24
CA LEU A 75 -17.45 -10.70 8.19
C LEU A 75 -18.79 -10.88 7.47
N SER A 76 -19.38 -9.78 7.02
CA SER A 76 -20.45 -9.83 6.02
C SER A 76 -19.90 -10.23 4.65
N THR A 77 -20.72 -10.90 3.83
CA THR A 77 -20.32 -11.48 2.53
C THR A 77 -19.55 -10.48 1.66
N ASN A 78 -20.11 -9.27 1.46
CA ASN A 78 -19.50 -8.21 0.66
C ASN A 78 -18.09 -7.81 1.15
N LEU A 79 -17.82 -7.87 2.46
CA LEU A 79 -16.53 -7.53 3.04
C LEU A 79 -15.55 -8.73 3.03
N ARG A 80 -16.07 -9.96 3.17
CA ARG A 80 -15.32 -11.20 2.98
C ARG A 80 -14.82 -11.34 1.54
N ASP A 81 -15.65 -11.04 0.55
CA ASP A 81 -15.30 -11.09 -0.86
C ASP A 81 -14.23 -10.02 -1.21
N LEU A 82 -14.41 -8.81 -0.68
CA LEU A 82 -13.45 -7.70 -0.83
C LEU A 82 -12.08 -8.00 -0.20
N LEU A 83 -12.04 -8.70 0.95
CA LEU A 83 -10.81 -9.09 1.68
C LEU A 83 -10.31 -10.50 1.35
N SER A 84 -10.91 -11.16 0.34
CA SER A 84 -10.62 -12.56 0.00
C SER A 84 -9.14 -12.80 -0.33
N LEU A 85 -8.48 -11.84 -0.98
CA LEU A 85 -7.07 -11.92 -1.31
C LEU A 85 -6.18 -11.94 -0.06
N GLU A 86 -6.42 -11.04 0.90
CA GLU A 86 -5.70 -10.95 2.17
C GLU A 86 -5.85 -12.26 2.97
N ILE A 87 -7.08 -12.75 3.11
CA ILE A 87 -7.40 -14.00 3.82
C ILE A 87 -6.67 -15.19 3.17
N ASN A 88 -6.68 -15.30 1.85
CA ASN A 88 -6.14 -16.45 1.13
C ASN A 88 -4.62 -16.41 0.91
N THR A 89 -3.96 -15.24 0.96
CA THR A 89 -2.57 -15.09 0.47
C THR A 89 -1.57 -14.48 1.46
N ILE A 90 -2.01 -13.92 2.57
CA ILE A 90 -1.12 -13.54 3.70
C ILE A 90 -0.76 -14.81 4.49
N ASP A 91 0.47 -14.89 4.99
CA ASP A 91 0.93 -16.00 5.83
C ASP A 91 0.21 -16.06 7.19
N ASP A 92 -0.02 -17.27 7.72
CA ASP A 92 -0.77 -17.49 8.96
C ASP A 92 -0.09 -16.88 10.20
N SER A 93 1.23 -16.74 10.19
CA SER A 93 1.97 -16.06 11.27
C SER A 93 1.81 -14.53 11.25
N TRP A 94 1.47 -13.95 10.09
CA TRP A 94 1.25 -12.52 9.92
C TRP A 94 -0.22 -12.11 10.10
N PHE A 95 -1.16 -12.98 9.72
CA PHE A 95 -2.58 -12.64 9.68
C PHE A 95 -3.15 -12.12 11.02
N PRO A 96 -2.87 -12.74 12.19
CA PRO A 96 -3.36 -12.25 13.48
C PRO A 96 -2.85 -10.85 13.86
N HIS A 97 -1.70 -10.43 13.33
CA HIS A 97 -1.12 -9.11 13.57
C HIS A 97 -1.66 -8.02 12.63
N LEU A 98 -2.40 -8.40 11.58
CA LEU A 98 -2.90 -7.48 10.54
C LEU A 98 -4.43 -7.45 10.44
N MET A 99 -5.12 -8.48 10.93
CA MET A 99 -6.57 -8.65 10.81
C MET A 99 -7.40 -7.43 11.28
N ASP A 100 -6.94 -6.71 12.30
CA ASP A 100 -7.66 -5.56 12.83
C ASP A 100 -7.44 -4.27 12.04
N GLU A 101 -6.41 -4.19 11.18
CA GLU A 101 -6.31 -3.11 10.19
C GLU A 101 -7.29 -3.32 9.03
N PHE A 102 -7.51 -4.56 8.60
CA PHE A 102 -8.44 -4.87 7.49
C PHE A 102 -9.89 -4.46 7.80
N LYS A 103 -10.25 -4.43 9.09
CA LYS A 103 -11.55 -3.93 9.59
C LYS A 103 -11.68 -2.40 9.54
N LYS A 104 -10.59 -1.62 9.46
CA LYS A 104 -10.67 -0.16 9.64
C LYS A 104 -11.24 0.53 8.39
N PRO A 105 -12.04 1.62 8.55
CA PRO A 105 -12.71 2.27 7.41
C PRO A 105 -11.81 2.83 6.33
N TYR A 106 -10.52 3.09 6.61
CA TYR A 106 -9.55 3.51 5.59
C TYR A 106 -9.11 2.32 4.72
N PHE A 107 -8.90 1.13 5.31
CA PHE A 107 -8.45 -0.05 4.59
C PHE A 107 -9.53 -0.54 3.63
N VAL A 108 -10.80 -0.58 4.07
CA VAL A 108 -11.94 -0.94 3.21
C VAL A 108 -12.03 -0.01 1.99
N LYS A 109 -11.85 1.30 2.17
CA LYS A 109 -11.83 2.28 1.07
C LYS A 109 -10.61 2.11 0.15
N LEU A 110 -9.43 1.88 0.71
CA LEU A 110 -8.21 1.59 -0.04
C LEU A 110 -8.38 0.33 -0.90
N LYS A 111 -8.98 -0.73 -0.33
CA LYS A 111 -9.22 -1.99 -1.04
C LYS A 111 -10.21 -1.81 -2.18
N GLN A 112 -11.32 -1.10 -1.96
CA GLN A 112 -12.27 -0.73 -3.03
C GLN A 112 -11.59 0.05 -4.16
N PHE A 113 -10.69 0.98 -3.84
CA PHE A 113 -9.89 1.71 -4.83
C PHE A 113 -8.92 0.79 -5.60
N VAL A 114 -8.16 -0.07 -4.91
CA VAL A 114 -7.20 -0.99 -5.54
C VAL A 114 -7.90 -2.04 -6.41
N THR A 115 -9.01 -2.62 -5.95
CA THR A 115 -9.82 -3.55 -6.75
C THR A 115 -10.38 -2.86 -8.01
N LYS A 116 -10.73 -1.57 -7.94
CA LYS A 116 -11.12 -0.81 -9.12
C LYS A 116 -9.93 -0.57 -10.07
N GLU A 117 -8.79 -0.07 -9.60
CA GLU A 117 -7.60 0.12 -10.44
C GLU A 117 -7.13 -1.20 -11.09
N GLN A 118 -7.25 -2.34 -10.39
CA GLN A 118 -6.97 -3.68 -10.93
C GLN A 118 -7.99 -4.16 -11.99
N THR A 119 -9.18 -3.57 -12.03
CA THR A 119 -10.22 -3.86 -13.02
C THR A 119 -10.06 -2.97 -14.27
N ASP A 120 -9.83 -1.68 -14.04
CA ASP A 120 -9.72 -0.68 -15.11
C ASP A 120 -8.34 -0.71 -15.79
N HIS A 121 -7.28 -1.12 -15.08
CA HIS A 121 -5.88 -0.93 -15.49
C HIS A 121 -4.95 -2.09 -15.09
N THR A 122 -3.83 -2.23 -15.82
CA THR A 122 -2.76 -3.16 -15.44
C THR A 122 -2.04 -2.65 -14.19
N VAL A 123 -2.07 -3.44 -13.10
CA VAL A 123 -1.41 -3.16 -11.82
C VAL A 123 -0.38 -4.25 -11.52
N PHE A 124 0.76 -3.86 -10.94
CA PHE A 124 1.84 -4.75 -10.50
C PHE A 124 2.07 -4.62 -8.98
N PRO A 125 2.50 -5.70 -8.30
CA PRO A 125 2.62 -7.07 -8.79
C PRO A 125 1.23 -7.71 -9.02
N PRO A 126 1.14 -8.90 -9.65
CA PRO A 126 -0.11 -9.65 -9.75
C PRO A 126 -0.75 -9.88 -8.36
N PRO A 127 -2.08 -9.95 -8.22
CA PRO A 127 -2.75 -9.97 -6.90
C PRO A 127 -2.18 -11.00 -5.91
N ASN A 128 -1.98 -12.25 -6.36
CA ASN A 128 -1.47 -13.34 -5.50
C ASN A 128 -0.01 -13.12 -5.04
N ASP A 129 0.76 -12.31 -5.78
CA ASP A 129 2.14 -11.93 -5.46
C ASP A 129 2.20 -10.74 -4.47
N ILE A 130 1.15 -9.94 -4.29
CA ILE A 130 1.16 -8.72 -3.43
C ILE A 130 1.67 -9.02 -2.00
N TYR A 131 1.32 -10.18 -1.45
CA TYR A 131 1.65 -10.57 -0.07
C TYR A 131 2.77 -11.61 0.02
N SER A 132 3.54 -11.85 -1.06
CA SER A 132 4.65 -12.82 -1.08
C SER A 132 5.68 -12.61 0.02
N TRP A 133 5.95 -11.36 0.42
CA TRP A 133 6.83 -11.02 1.54
C TRP A 133 6.47 -11.74 2.84
N SER A 134 5.17 -11.89 3.14
CA SER A 134 4.69 -12.54 4.38
C SER A 134 4.95 -14.05 4.37
N ARG A 135 4.75 -14.69 3.22
CA ARG A 135 4.93 -16.15 3.02
C ARG A 135 6.40 -16.54 2.93
N LEU A 136 7.23 -15.68 2.35
CA LEU A 136 8.68 -15.89 2.24
C LEU A 136 9.44 -15.50 3.52
N THR A 137 8.89 -14.57 4.30
CA THR A 137 9.43 -14.17 5.62
C THR A 137 8.33 -14.22 6.70
N PRO A 138 7.95 -15.40 7.20
CA PRO A 138 7.00 -15.54 8.33
C PRO A 138 7.39 -14.67 9.52
N PHE A 139 6.41 -14.18 10.27
CA PHE A 139 6.58 -13.14 11.31
C PHE A 139 7.64 -13.53 12.35
N ASN A 140 7.61 -14.79 12.81
CA ASN A 140 8.57 -15.35 13.78
C ASN A 140 9.98 -15.63 13.20
N LYS A 141 10.21 -15.42 11.90
CA LYS A 141 11.51 -15.59 11.23
C LYS A 141 12.16 -14.26 10.82
N VAL A 142 11.48 -13.11 10.99
CA VAL A 142 12.03 -11.80 10.67
C VAL A 142 13.24 -11.49 11.57
N LYS A 143 14.35 -11.10 10.94
CA LYS A 143 15.60 -10.67 11.61
C LYS A 143 16.02 -9.27 11.20
N VAL A 144 15.80 -8.93 9.93
CA VAL A 144 16.15 -7.64 9.32
C VAL A 144 14.95 -7.19 8.50
N VAL A 145 14.66 -5.88 8.50
CA VAL A 145 13.61 -5.27 7.67
C VAL A 145 14.25 -4.30 6.70
N VAL A 146 13.99 -4.49 5.40
CA VAL A 146 14.50 -3.66 4.31
C VAL A 146 13.30 -3.04 3.59
N ILE A 147 13.20 -1.72 3.66
CA ILE A 147 12.04 -0.97 3.16
C ILE A 147 12.37 -0.34 1.80
N GLY A 148 11.62 -0.76 0.77
CA GLY A 148 11.57 -0.10 -0.54
C GLY A 148 10.46 0.95 -0.61
N GLN A 149 10.51 1.83 -1.61
CA GLN A 149 9.48 2.85 -1.82
C GLN A 149 8.24 2.20 -2.48
N ASP A 150 8.34 1.90 -3.78
CA ASP A 150 7.29 1.35 -4.63
C ASP A 150 7.77 0.11 -5.42
N PRO A 151 6.87 -0.77 -5.89
CA PRO A 151 7.24 -1.95 -6.67
C PRO A 151 7.68 -1.57 -8.09
N TYR A 152 8.46 -2.43 -8.75
CA TYR A 152 8.84 -2.18 -10.15
C TYR A 152 7.64 -2.16 -11.11
N HIS A 153 7.47 -1.05 -11.81
CA HIS A 153 6.32 -0.74 -12.69
C HIS A 153 6.37 -1.41 -14.08
N ASN A 154 7.26 -2.39 -14.30
CA ASN A 154 7.45 -3.07 -15.60
C ASN A 154 6.98 -4.53 -15.53
N HIS A 155 6.55 -5.07 -16.67
CA HIS A 155 6.12 -6.46 -16.81
C HIS A 155 7.18 -7.45 -16.27
N ASN A 156 6.71 -8.46 -15.54
CA ASN A 156 7.49 -9.56 -14.96
C ASN A 156 8.63 -9.15 -13.99
N GLN A 157 8.68 -7.89 -13.54
CA GLN A 157 9.66 -7.45 -12.54
C GLN A 157 9.14 -7.66 -11.11
N ALA A 158 8.10 -6.95 -10.68
CA ALA A 158 7.60 -7.03 -9.31
C ALA A 158 6.91 -8.38 -9.00
N HIS A 159 7.27 -8.99 -7.87
CA HIS A 159 6.70 -10.25 -7.38
C HIS A 159 6.38 -10.29 -5.87
N GLY A 160 6.31 -9.10 -5.25
CA GLY A 160 5.94 -8.94 -3.83
C GLY A 160 7.09 -8.83 -2.85
N LEU A 161 8.35 -8.80 -3.32
CA LEU A 161 9.52 -8.41 -2.53
C LEU A 161 10.03 -7.04 -2.98
N ALA A 162 10.54 -6.24 -2.03
CA ALA A 162 11.31 -5.04 -2.32
C ALA A 162 12.63 -5.36 -3.06
N PHE A 163 13.05 -4.48 -3.97
CA PHE A 163 14.29 -4.53 -4.78
C PHE A 163 14.51 -5.77 -5.68
N SER A 164 13.69 -6.81 -5.53
CA SER A 164 13.84 -8.08 -6.25
C SER A 164 13.08 -8.12 -7.58
N VAL A 165 13.58 -8.92 -8.52
CA VAL A 165 12.92 -9.23 -9.80
C VAL A 165 13.00 -10.73 -10.13
N LYS A 166 11.97 -11.27 -10.80
CA LYS A 166 11.93 -12.67 -11.23
C LYS A 166 12.96 -12.96 -12.34
N PRO A 167 13.68 -14.11 -12.30
CA PRO A 167 14.51 -14.57 -13.41
C PRO A 167 13.68 -14.70 -14.71
N PRO A 168 14.27 -14.46 -15.90
CA PRO A 168 15.68 -14.19 -16.18
C PRO A 168 16.05 -12.69 -16.10
N THR A 169 15.26 -11.85 -15.43
CA THR A 169 15.52 -10.41 -15.35
C THR A 169 16.82 -10.12 -14.56
N PRO A 170 17.79 -9.39 -15.13
CA PRO A 170 19.03 -9.03 -14.42
C PRO A 170 18.77 -7.97 -13.34
N ALA A 171 19.70 -7.83 -12.40
CA ALA A 171 19.58 -6.90 -11.28
C ALA A 171 19.27 -5.46 -11.75
N PRO A 172 18.19 -4.81 -11.26
CA PRO A 172 17.89 -3.41 -11.55
C PRO A 172 18.98 -2.46 -11.02
N PRO A 173 19.04 -1.19 -11.47
CA PRO A 173 20.07 -0.23 -11.04
C PRO A 173 20.18 -0.09 -9.51
N SER A 174 19.05 -0.04 -8.79
CA SER A 174 19.03 0.03 -7.33
C SER A 174 19.68 -1.19 -6.67
N LEU A 175 19.41 -2.40 -7.19
CA LEU A 175 19.99 -3.64 -6.66
C LEU A 175 21.48 -3.78 -7.02
N LYS A 176 21.89 -3.32 -8.21
CA LYS A 176 23.32 -3.24 -8.58
C LYS A 176 24.11 -2.34 -7.64
N ASN A 177 23.51 -1.24 -7.15
CA ASN A 177 24.11 -0.40 -6.13
C ASN A 177 24.22 -1.13 -4.78
N ILE A 178 23.16 -1.82 -4.33
CA ILE A 178 23.20 -2.64 -3.11
C ILE A 178 24.32 -3.69 -3.19
N TYR A 179 24.45 -4.42 -4.31
CA TYR A 179 25.53 -5.39 -4.51
C TYR A 179 26.92 -4.75 -4.56
N LYS A 180 27.05 -3.51 -5.05
CA LYS A 180 28.32 -2.77 -5.04
C LYS A 180 28.74 -2.41 -3.61
N GLU A 181 27.83 -1.87 -2.80
CA GLU A 181 28.14 -1.51 -1.41
C GLU A 181 28.44 -2.77 -0.58
N LEU A 182 27.67 -3.86 -0.76
CA LEU A 182 27.99 -5.16 -0.16
C LEU A 182 29.37 -5.69 -0.58
N LYS A 183 29.80 -5.50 -1.83
CA LYS A 183 31.14 -5.89 -2.29
C LYS A 183 32.26 -5.01 -1.69
N GLN A 184 31.94 -3.76 -1.34
CA GLN A 184 32.88 -2.82 -0.73
C GLN A 184 33.04 -3.04 0.77
N GLU A 185 31.96 -3.43 1.47
CA GLU A 185 31.97 -3.76 2.91
C GLU A 185 32.44 -5.19 3.18
N TYR A 186 32.07 -6.15 2.31
CA TYR A 186 32.42 -7.57 2.41
C TYR A 186 33.21 -8.02 1.16
N PRO A 187 34.56 -7.96 1.19
CA PRO A 187 35.39 -8.29 0.02
C PRO A 187 35.20 -9.69 -0.55
N ASP A 188 34.75 -10.66 0.26
CA ASP A 188 34.47 -12.03 -0.18
C ASP A 188 33.11 -12.21 -0.88
N PHE A 189 32.23 -11.20 -0.82
CA PHE A 189 30.91 -11.26 -1.48
C PHE A 189 31.05 -11.45 -3.00
N VAL A 190 30.26 -12.35 -3.59
CA VAL A 190 30.25 -12.58 -5.04
C VAL A 190 29.10 -11.79 -5.66
N GLN A 191 29.41 -10.62 -6.23
CA GLN A 191 28.45 -9.81 -6.96
C GLN A 191 28.09 -10.47 -8.30
N ASP A 192 26.88 -11.06 -8.40
CA ASP A 192 26.30 -11.44 -9.69
C ASP A 192 25.15 -10.50 -10.09
N ASN A 193 25.45 -9.57 -11.00
CA ASN A 193 24.48 -8.63 -11.56
C ASN A 193 23.44 -9.27 -12.51
N LYS A 194 23.55 -10.58 -12.80
CA LYS A 194 22.54 -11.37 -13.54
C LYS A 194 21.42 -11.87 -12.62
N VAL A 195 21.69 -12.05 -11.33
CA VAL A 195 20.69 -12.51 -10.35
C VAL A 195 19.98 -11.30 -9.74
N GLY A 196 18.71 -11.11 -10.13
CA GLY A 196 17.82 -10.12 -9.53
C GLY A 196 16.92 -10.65 -8.42
N ASP A 197 16.95 -11.96 -8.16
CA ASP A 197 16.04 -12.63 -7.21
C ASP A 197 16.62 -12.63 -5.78
N LEU A 198 15.86 -12.09 -4.83
CA LEU A 198 16.21 -11.98 -3.41
C LEU A 198 15.40 -12.92 -2.52
N THR A 199 14.67 -13.87 -3.11
CA THR A 199 13.92 -14.91 -2.39
C THR A 199 14.82 -15.70 -1.42
N HIS A 200 16.11 -15.85 -1.73
CA HIS A 200 17.10 -16.47 -0.84
C HIS A 200 17.41 -15.62 0.42
N TRP A 201 17.33 -14.29 0.35
CA TRP A 201 17.49 -13.42 1.54
C TRP A 201 16.21 -13.43 2.39
N ALA A 202 15.05 -13.42 1.74
CA ALA A 202 13.75 -13.51 2.42
C ALA A 202 13.65 -14.78 3.28
N SER A 203 13.99 -15.95 2.72
CA SER A 203 13.95 -17.23 3.44
C SER A 203 14.95 -17.35 4.60
N GLN A 204 15.98 -16.50 4.64
CA GLN A 204 16.91 -16.39 5.78
C GLN A 204 16.40 -15.47 6.90
N GLY A 205 15.35 -14.67 6.67
CA GLY A 205 14.77 -13.74 7.64
C GLY A 205 14.84 -12.25 7.26
N VAL A 206 15.14 -11.91 6.00
CA VAL A 206 15.22 -10.52 5.53
C VAL A 206 13.87 -10.09 4.92
N LEU A 207 13.06 -9.37 5.70
CA LEU A 207 11.76 -8.85 5.27
C LEU A 207 11.94 -7.72 4.25
N LEU A 208 11.78 -8.03 2.96
CA LEU A 208 11.88 -7.11 1.83
C LEU A 208 10.50 -6.53 1.49
N LEU A 209 10.13 -5.40 2.10
CA LEU A 209 8.79 -4.81 2.03
C LEU A 209 8.80 -3.44 1.34
N ASN A 210 7.82 -3.14 0.47
CA ASN A 210 7.66 -1.80 -0.11
C ASN A 210 6.61 -0.99 0.67
N THR A 211 6.81 0.33 0.83
CA THR A 211 5.81 1.21 1.47
C THR A 211 4.49 1.27 0.69
N SER A 212 4.56 1.20 -0.64
CA SER A 212 3.43 0.95 -1.53
C SER A 212 3.48 -0.50 -2.01
N LEU A 213 2.43 -1.28 -1.77
CA LEU A 213 2.39 -2.70 -2.18
C LEU A 213 1.96 -2.93 -3.64
N SER A 214 1.42 -1.90 -4.30
CA SER A 214 0.93 -1.97 -5.69
C SER A 214 1.21 -0.69 -6.47
N VAL A 215 1.55 -0.81 -7.75
CA VAL A 215 1.76 0.31 -8.68
C VAL A 215 1.06 0.05 -10.01
N ARG A 216 0.56 1.10 -10.66
CA ARG A 216 -0.03 1.02 -12.00
C ARG A 216 1.04 0.98 -13.08
N ALA A 217 0.89 0.06 -14.04
CA ALA A 217 1.82 -0.08 -15.16
C ALA A 217 1.94 1.22 -15.96
N GLN A 218 3.17 1.56 -16.34
CA GLN A 218 3.52 2.72 -17.19
C GLN A 218 3.04 4.10 -16.69
N CYS A 219 2.73 4.27 -15.40
CA CYS A 219 2.63 5.61 -14.83
C CYS A 219 4.05 6.21 -14.72
N LYS A 220 4.51 6.90 -15.78
CA LYS A 220 5.62 7.85 -15.64
C LYS A 220 5.15 8.99 -14.73
N LEU A 221 5.69 9.06 -13.52
CA LEU A 221 5.58 10.24 -12.66
C LEU A 221 6.34 11.40 -13.32
N THR A 222 5.64 12.17 -14.13
CA THR A 222 6.07 13.51 -14.57
C THR A 222 5.91 14.47 -13.39
N PHE A 223 7.00 14.67 -12.67
CA PHE A 223 7.21 15.75 -11.69
C PHE A 223 7.53 17.08 -12.41
#